data_AF-A0A164NBY9-F1
#
_entry.id   AF-A0A164NBY9-F1
#
_cell.length_a   1.000
_cell.length_b   1.000
_cell.length_c   1.000
_cell.angle_alpha   90.00
_cell.angle_beta   90.00
_cell.angle_gamma   90.00
#
_symmetry.space_group_name_H-M   'P 1'
#
loop_
_entity.id
_entity.type
_entity.pdbx_description
1 polymer ?
#
loop_
_entity_poly.entity_id
_entity_poly.type
_entity_poly.pdbx_seq_one_letter_code
_entity_poly.pdbx_strand_id
1 'polypeptide(L)'
;MSNLRTTGYPDIHDNEYAILEATGEISIFPRKELVPITPKDLHMKVEYRGLPIAVVIEGKVQKRKLKFINKNEKWLKEELKAKGYLQIKDFFYAAVRDTDHSLTINKKDVND
;
A
#
# COMPACT_ATOMS: atom_id res chain seq x y z
N MET A 1 -10.84 3.71 29.40
CA MET A 1 -11.81 4.36 28.49
C MET A 1 -11.17 5.14 27.34
N SER A 2 -10.13 5.97 27.55
CA SER A 2 -9.50 6.72 26.44
C SER A 2 -8.97 5.82 25.32
N ASN A 3 -8.24 4.75 25.67
CA ASN A 3 -7.63 3.86 24.70
C ASN A 3 -8.65 3.08 23.86
N LEU A 4 -9.83 2.75 24.41
CA LEU A 4 -10.92 2.07 23.67
C LEU A 4 -11.52 2.96 22.57
N ARG A 5 -11.68 4.25 22.87
CA ARG A 5 -12.21 5.20 21.87
C ARG A 5 -11.22 5.42 20.74
N THR A 6 -9.91 5.45 21.04
CA THR A 6 -8.87 5.60 20.01
C THR A 6 -8.83 4.42 19.05
N THR A 7 -9.22 3.22 19.47
CA THR A 7 -9.28 2.02 18.62
C THR A 7 -10.59 1.90 17.83
N GLY A 8 -11.54 2.83 17.99
CA GLY A 8 -12.81 2.84 17.25
C GLY A 8 -13.96 2.12 17.95
N TYR A 9 -13.79 1.65 19.19
CA TYR A 9 -14.82 0.92 19.95
C TYR A 9 -15.16 1.66 21.27
N PRO A 10 -16.03 2.67 21.22
CA PRO A 10 -16.27 3.56 22.36
C PRO A 10 -17.06 2.91 23.50
N ASP A 11 -17.94 1.96 23.19
CA ASP A 11 -18.71 1.19 24.17
C ASP A 11 -17.95 -0.09 24.53
N ILE A 12 -17.86 -0.39 25.83
CA ILE A 12 -17.21 -1.60 26.31
C ILE A 12 -18.09 -2.84 26.11
N HIS A 13 -19.41 -2.67 26.07
CA HIS A 13 -20.38 -3.75 25.92
C HIS A 13 -20.35 -4.38 24.52
N ASP A 14 -19.88 -3.63 23.54
CA ASP A 14 -19.71 -4.05 22.14
C ASP A 14 -18.48 -4.94 21.92
N ASN A 15 -17.61 -5.06 22.93
CA ASN A 15 -16.39 -5.84 22.85
C ASN A 15 -16.57 -7.22 23.51
N GLU A 16 -16.19 -8.25 22.79
CA GLU A 16 -16.10 -9.61 23.35
C GLU A 16 -14.82 -9.74 24.19
N TYR A 17 -13.71 -9.17 23.70
CA TYR A 17 -12.43 -9.14 24.42
C TYR A 17 -11.69 -7.80 24.26
N ALA A 18 -10.94 -7.45 25.30
CA ALA A 18 -9.93 -6.39 25.29
C ALA A 18 -8.66 -6.92 25.94
N ILE A 19 -7.55 -6.94 25.21
CA ILE A 19 -6.27 -7.50 25.66
C ILE A 19 -5.24 -6.38 25.77
N LEU A 20 -4.59 -6.25 26.92
CA LEU A 20 -3.48 -5.32 27.13
C LEU A 20 -2.17 -6.00 26.72
N GLU A 21 -1.55 -5.48 25.67
CA GLU A 21 -0.28 -5.99 25.15
C GLU A 21 0.91 -5.51 26.00
N ALA A 22 2.04 -6.20 25.92
CA ALA A 22 3.27 -5.82 26.63
C ALA A 22 3.79 -4.42 26.23
N THR A 23 3.40 -3.92 25.06
CA THR A 23 3.70 -2.57 24.58
C THR A 23 2.89 -1.47 25.28
N GLY A 24 1.84 -1.85 26.04
CA GLY A 24 0.87 -0.94 26.64
C GLY A 24 -0.31 -0.59 25.71
N GLU A 25 -0.32 -1.12 24.48
CA GLU A 25 -1.45 -1.00 23.55
C GLU A 25 -2.58 -1.97 23.91
N ILE A 26 -3.81 -1.66 23.49
CA ILE A 26 -4.98 -2.51 23.72
C ILE A 26 -5.46 -3.08 22.38
N SER A 27 -5.48 -4.40 22.27
CA SER A 27 -6.11 -5.16 21.18
C SER A 27 -7.59 -5.37 21.49
N ILE A 28 -8.49 -4.96 20.59
CA ILE A 28 -9.95 -5.07 20.76
C ILE A 28 -10.53 -6.09 19.79
N PHE A 29 -11.37 -6.99 20.31
CA PHE A 29 -12.13 -7.98 19.55
C PHE A 29 -13.62 -7.73 19.79
N PRO A 30 -14.34 -7.17 18.80
CA PRO A 30 -15.78 -6.91 18.91
C PRO A 30 -16.57 -8.20 19.02
N ARG A 31 -17.81 -8.10 19.53
CA ARG A 31 -18.78 -9.19 19.39
C ARG A 31 -18.99 -9.56 17.94
N LYS A 32 -19.29 -10.83 17.68
CA LYS A 32 -19.37 -11.39 16.32
C LYS A 32 -20.39 -10.64 15.45
N GLU A 33 -21.49 -10.22 16.03
CA GLU A 33 -22.57 -9.45 15.41
C GLU A 33 -22.19 -7.99 15.07
N LEU A 34 -21.07 -7.49 15.59
CA LEU A 34 -20.55 -6.13 15.36
C LEU A 34 -19.26 -6.11 14.53
N VAL A 35 -18.71 -7.27 14.15
CA VAL A 35 -17.55 -7.34 13.25
C VAL A 35 -17.95 -6.86 11.85
N PRO A 36 -17.16 -6.00 11.18
CA PRO A 36 -17.43 -5.57 9.82
C PRO A 36 -17.52 -6.76 8.85
N ILE A 37 -18.53 -6.73 7.97
CA ILE A 37 -18.68 -7.73 6.91
C ILE A 37 -17.47 -7.71 5.97
N THR A 38 -16.95 -8.89 5.64
CA THR A 38 -15.92 -9.05 4.63
C THR A 38 -16.56 -9.36 3.27
N PRO A 39 -15.85 -9.12 2.15
CA PRO A 39 -16.32 -9.57 0.84
C PRO A 39 -16.60 -11.09 0.78
N LYS A 40 -15.92 -11.89 1.61
CA LYS A 40 -16.13 -13.34 1.70
C LYS A 40 -17.52 -13.67 2.27
N ASP A 41 -17.98 -12.94 3.28
CA ASP A 41 -19.32 -13.13 3.87
C ASP A 41 -20.42 -12.86 2.85
N LEU A 42 -20.17 -11.93 1.93
CA LEU A 42 -21.06 -11.58 0.81
C LEU A 42 -20.88 -12.46 -0.43
N HIS A 43 -20.02 -13.49 -0.37
CA HIS A 43 -19.67 -14.35 -1.52
C HIS A 43 -19.20 -13.55 -2.76
N MET A 44 -18.60 -12.37 -2.53
CA MET A 44 -18.09 -11.52 -3.59
C MET A 44 -16.78 -12.07 -4.13
N LYS A 45 -16.63 -12.10 -5.46
CA LYS A 45 -15.34 -12.32 -6.09
C LYS A 45 -14.49 -11.06 -5.91
N VAL A 46 -13.31 -11.22 -5.31
CA VAL A 46 -12.35 -10.14 -5.13
C VAL A 46 -11.13 -10.45 -5.98
N GLU A 47 -10.75 -9.52 -6.84
CA GLU A 47 -9.52 -9.62 -7.62
C GLU A 47 -8.34 -9.03 -6.84
N TYR A 48 -7.21 -9.73 -6.89
CA TYR A 48 -5.96 -9.20 -6.34
C TYR A 48 -5.51 -7.98 -7.16
N ARG A 49 -5.50 -6.80 -6.53
CA ARG A 49 -5.16 -5.53 -7.18
C ARG A 49 -3.65 -5.29 -7.36
N GLY A 50 -2.83 -6.23 -6.94
CA GLY A 50 -1.39 -6.10 -7.03
C GLY A 50 -0.77 -5.19 -5.97
N LEU A 51 0.54 -5.35 -5.80
CA LEU A 51 1.38 -4.51 -4.95
C LEU A 51 2.14 -3.49 -5.80
N PRO A 52 2.20 -2.21 -5.38
CA PRO A 52 3.06 -1.24 -6.02
C PRO A 52 4.53 -1.55 -5.67
N ILE A 53 5.32 -1.87 -6.69
CA ILE A 53 6.75 -2.13 -6.55
C ILE A 53 7.52 -0.87 -6.90
N ALA A 54 8.28 -0.33 -5.94
CA ALA A 54 9.14 0.82 -6.17
C ALA A 54 10.28 0.46 -7.15
N VAL A 55 10.25 1.07 -8.34
CA VAL A 55 11.21 0.83 -9.43
C VAL A 55 12.18 1.99 -9.64
N VAL A 56 11.85 3.19 -9.14
CA VAL A 56 12.76 4.35 -9.07
C VAL A 56 12.65 4.97 -7.68
N ILE A 57 13.80 5.26 -7.06
CA ILE A 57 13.91 5.99 -5.80
C ILE A 57 15.03 7.01 -5.97
N GLU A 58 14.75 8.29 -5.74
CA GLU A 58 15.67 9.42 -5.85
C GLU A 58 16.45 9.46 -7.18
N GLY A 59 15.74 9.17 -8.28
CA GLY A 59 16.31 9.13 -9.62
C GLY A 59 17.19 7.90 -9.91
N LYS A 60 17.27 6.92 -9.00
CA LYS A 60 18.00 5.67 -9.18
C LYS A 60 17.05 4.51 -9.46
N VAL A 61 17.33 3.78 -10.55
CA VAL A 61 16.55 2.60 -10.95
C VAL A 61 16.85 1.41 -10.04
N GLN A 62 15.80 0.83 -9.49
CA GLN A 62 15.85 -0.35 -8.63
C GLN A 62 15.83 -1.63 -9.47
N LYS A 63 16.97 -1.98 -10.09
CA LYS A 63 17.05 -3.09 -11.06
C LYS A 63 16.58 -4.44 -10.49
N ARG A 64 16.87 -4.71 -9.21
CA ARG A 64 16.39 -5.94 -8.54
C ARG A 64 14.87 -5.95 -8.43
N LYS A 65 14.25 -4.81 -8.12
CA LYS A 65 12.79 -4.62 -8.03
C LYS A 65 12.10 -4.81 -9.38
N LEU A 66 12.69 -4.30 -10.46
CA LEU A 66 12.22 -4.56 -11.82
C LEU A 66 12.23 -6.05 -12.18
N LYS A 67 13.27 -6.80 -11.77
CA LYS A 67 13.32 -8.25 -12.02
C LYS A 67 12.21 -9.02 -11.30
N PHE A 68 11.79 -8.59 -10.12
CA PHE A 68 10.68 -9.24 -9.39
C PHE A 68 9.35 -9.18 -10.16
N ILE A 69 9.15 -8.16 -11.00
CA ILE A 69 7.99 -8.03 -11.89
C ILE A 69 8.30 -8.46 -13.32
N ASN A 70 9.36 -9.24 -13.53
CA ASN A 70 9.81 -9.72 -14.85
C ASN A 70 10.05 -8.60 -15.88
N LYS A 71 10.45 -7.41 -15.41
CA LYS A 71 10.81 -6.26 -16.25
C LYS A 71 12.29 -5.92 -16.13
N ASN A 72 12.75 -5.04 -17.01
CA ASN A 72 14.12 -4.55 -17.03
C ASN A 72 14.14 -3.02 -17.18
N GLU A 73 15.34 -2.45 -17.11
CA GLU A 73 15.54 -1.00 -17.19
C GLU A 73 15.16 -0.44 -18.58
N LYS A 74 15.27 -1.23 -19.65
CA LYS A 74 14.87 -0.82 -21.00
C LYS A 74 13.36 -0.61 -21.07
N TRP A 75 12.59 -1.60 -20.58
CA TRP A 75 11.13 -1.50 -20.49
C TRP A 75 10.71 -0.26 -19.69
N LEU A 76 11.31 -0.02 -18.53
CA LEU A 76 10.98 1.15 -17.71
C LEU A 76 11.23 2.47 -18.46
N LYS A 77 12.34 2.58 -19.21
CA LYS A 77 12.64 3.77 -20.02
C LYS A 77 11.62 3.97 -21.14
N GLU A 78 11.16 2.89 -21.77
CA GLU A 78 10.14 2.93 -22.82
C GLU A 78 8.78 3.40 -22.26
N GLU A 79 8.34 2.85 -21.13
CA GLU A 79 7.11 3.27 -20.45
C GLU A 79 7.14 4.74 -20.03
N LEU A 80 8.26 5.18 -19.47
CA LEU A 80 8.46 6.58 -19.07
C LEU A 80 8.43 7.52 -20.27
N LYS A 81 9.10 7.15 -21.35
CA LYS A 81 9.10 7.92 -22.60
C LYS A 81 7.71 8.01 -23.21
N ALA A 82 6.95 6.91 -23.20
CA ALA A 82 5.57 6.88 -23.69
C ALA A 82 4.65 7.84 -22.91
N LYS A 83 4.92 8.06 -21.63
CA LYS A 83 4.23 9.04 -20.78
C LYS A 83 4.81 10.46 -20.83
N GLY A 84 5.76 10.73 -21.72
CA GLY A 84 6.35 12.06 -21.92
C GLY A 84 7.51 12.41 -20.96
N TYR A 85 8.04 11.42 -20.23
CA TYR A 85 9.16 11.65 -19.33
C TYR A 85 10.50 11.26 -19.96
N LEU A 86 11.46 12.19 -19.94
CA LEU A 86 12.74 12.05 -20.64
C LEU A 86 13.89 11.62 -19.73
N GLN A 87 13.92 12.11 -18.48
CA GLN A 87 15.02 11.86 -17.54
C GLN A 87 14.52 11.23 -16.25
N ILE A 88 15.02 10.03 -15.95
CA ILE A 88 14.73 9.33 -14.68
C ILE A 88 15.21 10.13 -13.46
N LYS A 89 16.24 10.97 -13.64
CA LYS A 89 16.85 11.79 -12.58
C LYS A 89 15.88 12.78 -11.93
N ASP A 90 14.82 13.14 -12.66
CA ASP A 90 13.80 14.11 -12.23
C ASP A 90 12.78 13.50 -11.26
N PHE A 91 12.83 12.18 -11.04
CA PHE A 91 11.89 11.49 -10.18
C PHE A 91 12.40 11.34 -8.76
N PHE A 92 11.56 11.69 -7.80
CA PHE A 92 11.76 11.29 -6.42
C PHE A 92 11.36 9.83 -6.24
N TYR A 93 10.24 9.43 -6.84
CA TYR A 93 9.71 8.07 -6.70
C TYR A 93 8.94 7.63 -7.95
N ALA A 94 9.06 6.35 -8.31
CA ALA A 94 8.15 5.71 -9.25
C ALA A 94 7.87 4.26 -8.85
N ALA A 95 6.61 3.83 -8.98
CA ALA A 95 6.16 2.49 -8.68
C ALA A 95 5.36 1.88 -9.83
N VAL A 96 5.50 0.57 -9.98
CA VAL A 96 4.80 -0.25 -10.96
C VAL A 96 4.02 -1.32 -10.22
N ARG A 97 2.71 -1.46 -10.50
CA ARG A 97 1.93 -2.59 -9.97
C ARG A 97 2.40 -3.90 -10.60
N ASP A 98 2.58 -4.93 -9.78
CA ASP A 98 3.01 -6.27 -10.24
C ASP A 98 1.97 -6.98 -11.13
N THR A 99 0.68 -6.61 -11.02
CA THR A 99 -0.42 -7.22 -11.78
C THR A 99 -0.58 -6.64 -13.18
N ASP A 100 -0.81 -5.33 -13.29
CA ASP A 100 -1.15 -4.66 -14.54
C ASP A 100 0.00 -3.80 -15.11
N HIS A 101 1.13 -3.74 -14.41
CA HIS A 101 2.27 -2.88 -14.73
C HIS A 101 1.95 -1.38 -14.82
N SER A 102 0.84 -0.94 -14.23
CA SER A 102 0.48 0.48 -14.19
C SER A 102 1.54 1.28 -13.43
N LEU A 103 2.02 2.34 -14.08
CA LEU A 103 3.12 3.18 -13.60
C LEU A 103 2.58 4.45 -12.91
N THR A 104 2.96 4.62 -11.64
CA THR A 104 2.73 5.82 -10.82
C THR A 104 4.05 6.54 -10.57
N ILE A 105 4.07 7.88 -10.70
CA ILE A 105 5.29 8.69 -10.67
C ILE A 105 5.10 9.90 -9.77
N ASN A 106 6.11 10.20 -8.97
CA ASN A 106 6.24 11.42 -8.17
C ASN A 106 7.60 12.09 -8.52
N LYS A 107 7.53 13.35 -8.96
CA LYS A 107 8.71 14.14 -9.34
C LYS A 107 9.35 14.76 -8.11
N LYS A 108 10.63 15.09 -8.19
CA LYS A 108 11.26 15.96 -7.19
C LYS A 108 10.59 17.32 -7.25
N ASP A 109 10.20 17.85 -6.10
CA ASP A 109 9.82 19.25 -6.00
C ASP A 109 11.06 20.10 -6.30
N VAL A 110 10.88 21.15 -7.12
CA VAL A 110 11.98 22.02 -7.59
C VAL A 110 12.28 23.14 -6.58
N ASN A 111 11.75 23.05 -5.35
CA ASN A 111 11.93 24.06 -4.31
C ASN A 111 12.63 23.44 -3.08
N ASP A 112 13.96 23.42 -3.10
CA ASP A 112 14.84 23.47 -1.92
C ASP A 112 16.16 24.16 -2.33
#